data_AF-A0A1K2DIZ8-F1
#
_entry.id   AF-A0A1K2DIZ8-F1
#
_cell.length_a   1.000
_cell.length_b   1.000
_cell.length_c   1.000
_cell.angle_alpha   90.00
_cell.angle_beta   90.00
_cell.angle_gamma   90.00
#
_symmetry.space_group_name_H-M   'P 1'
#
loop_
_entity.id
_entity.type
_entity.pdbx_description
1 polymer ?
#
loop_
_entity_poly.entity_id
_entity_poly.type
_entity_poly.pdbx_seq_one_letter_code
_entity_poly.pdbx_strand_id
1 'polypeptide(L)'
;MEYPVGQVASFAGVTVRTLHHYDGIGLLSPSGRSRSGHRRYDDGDLDRLQQILFYRELGFPLDEIAVLLDDPRADPQEHLRRRHRLLSDRIAELRRMADAVETAMEARKMGINLTPEEKFEVFGGKDPEEHAEEAERRWGGTDAYAESQRRAARYTKDDWKRMQAEVTEWGAAYDALMEAGEPATGERAMELAEAHRLHIGKWFYECSAEMHRGLGEMYVSDERFRAFYDSMRPGLAEHLRAAIDANAQCLE
;
A
#
# COMPACT_ATOMS: atom_id res chain seq x y z
N MET A 1 1.05 -42.06 -37.06
CA MET A 1 -0.31 -41.87 -37.64
C MET A 1 -0.38 -40.44 -38.19
N GLU A 2 -1.14 -40.14 -39.25
CA GLU A 2 -1.20 -38.76 -39.80
C GLU A 2 -2.52 -38.04 -39.44
N TYR A 3 -2.41 -36.84 -38.86
CA TYR A 3 -3.53 -36.03 -38.41
C TYR A 3 -3.72 -34.78 -39.31
N PRO A 4 -4.97 -34.42 -39.66
CA PRO A 4 -5.25 -33.17 -40.34
C PRO A 4 -5.06 -31.98 -39.40
N VAL A 5 -4.67 -30.83 -39.98
CA VAL A 5 -4.41 -29.58 -39.23
C VAL A 5 -5.52 -29.17 -38.25
N GLY A 6 -6.80 -29.39 -38.61
CA GLY A 6 -7.93 -29.05 -37.72
C GLY A 6 -8.00 -29.91 -36.47
N GLN A 7 -7.64 -31.19 -36.57
CA GLN A 7 -7.59 -32.10 -35.44
C GLN A 7 -6.41 -31.78 -34.52
N VAL A 8 -5.24 -31.48 -35.10
CA VAL A 8 -4.05 -31.03 -34.35
C VAL A 8 -4.33 -29.74 -33.60
N ALA A 9 -4.94 -28.76 -34.26
CA ALA A 9 -5.35 -27.50 -33.64
C ALA A 9 -6.26 -27.73 -32.42
N SER A 10 -7.23 -28.64 -32.53
CA SER A 10 -8.11 -29.01 -31.43
C SER A 10 -7.37 -29.67 -30.26
N PHE A 11 -6.43 -30.58 -30.54
CA PHE A 11 -5.66 -31.26 -29.49
C PHE A 11 -4.72 -30.32 -28.74
N ALA A 12 -4.05 -29.45 -29.48
CA ALA A 12 -3.08 -28.50 -28.95
C ALA A 12 -3.71 -27.24 -28.35
N GLY A 13 -5.04 -27.07 -28.45
CA GLY A 13 -5.72 -25.87 -27.96
C GLY A 13 -5.28 -24.59 -28.69
N VAL A 14 -4.80 -24.70 -29.93
CA VAL A 14 -4.35 -23.56 -30.75
C VAL A 14 -5.22 -23.41 -31.99
N THR A 15 -5.20 -22.24 -32.60
CA THR A 15 -5.94 -22.03 -33.84
C THR A 15 -5.20 -22.64 -35.03
N VAL A 16 -5.93 -23.06 -36.07
CA VAL A 16 -5.34 -23.46 -37.36
C VAL A 16 -4.42 -22.36 -37.92
N ARG A 17 -4.80 -21.09 -37.71
CA ARG A 17 -3.96 -19.93 -38.08
C ARG A 17 -2.61 -19.93 -37.36
N THR A 18 -2.56 -20.33 -36.09
CA THR A 18 -1.30 -20.47 -35.33
C THR A 18 -0.41 -21.56 -35.93
N LEU A 19 -0.98 -22.72 -36.29
CA LEU A 19 -0.22 -23.79 -36.93
C LEU A 19 0.29 -23.39 -38.33
N HIS A 20 -0.51 -22.65 -39.10
CA HIS A 20 -0.07 -22.07 -40.37
C HIS A 20 1.04 -21.03 -40.19
N HIS A 21 0.98 -20.24 -39.11
CA HIS A 21 2.04 -19.31 -38.79
C HIS A 21 3.34 -20.03 -38.44
N TYR A 22 3.29 -21.08 -37.61
CA TYR A 22 4.47 -21.89 -37.27
C TYR A 22 5.11 -22.55 -38.49
N ASP A 23 4.30 -23.08 -39.41
CA ASP A 23 4.78 -23.60 -40.70
C ASP A 23 5.42 -22.48 -41.54
N GLY A 24 4.77 -21.32 -41.62
CA GLY A 24 5.28 -20.17 -42.39
C GLY A 24 6.62 -19.62 -41.91
N ILE A 25 6.91 -19.73 -40.61
CA ILE A 25 8.21 -19.33 -40.03
C ILE A 25 9.19 -20.51 -39.88
N GLY A 26 8.81 -21.72 -40.32
CA GLY A 26 9.63 -22.92 -40.21
C GLY A 26 9.76 -23.51 -38.81
N LEU A 27 9.02 -22.99 -37.82
CA LEU A 27 9.06 -23.47 -36.45
C LEU A 27 8.41 -24.86 -36.31
N LEU A 28 7.32 -25.12 -37.04
CA LEU A 28 6.67 -26.42 -37.13
C LEU A 28 6.10 -26.64 -38.53
N SER A 29 6.79 -27.46 -39.32
CA SER A 29 6.38 -27.81 -40.67
C SER A 29 5.65 -29.16 -40.67
N PRO A 30 4.56 -29.33 -41.43
CA PRO A 30 3.87 -30.61 -41.54
C PRO A 30 4.73 -31.63 -42.26
N SER A 31 4.84 -32.85 -41.72
CA SER A 31 5.57 -33.95 -42.34
C SER A 31 4.97 -34.43 -43.67
N GLY A 32 3.69 -34.13 -43.92
CA GLY A 32 3.02 -34.51 -45.16
C GLY A 32 1.92 -33.58 -45.64
N ARG A 33 1.44 -33.86 -46.85
CA ARG A 33 0.22 -33.26 -47.41
C ARG A 33 -0.65 -34.35 -48.00
N SER A 34 -1.96 -34.24 -47.78
CA SER A 34 -2.93 -35.14 -48.41
C SER A 34 -2.95 -34.94 -49.93
N ARG A 35 -3.56 -35.89 -50.66
CA ARG A 35 -3.76 -35.81 -52.13
C ARG A 35 -4.47 -34.53 -52.60
N SER A 36 -5.22 -33.87 -51.72
CA SER A 36 -5.93 -32.61 -51.99
C SER A 36 -5.15 -31.35 -51.56
N GLY A 37 -3.89 -31.49 -51.14
CA GLY A 37 -3.01 -30.39 -50.74
C GLY A 37 -3.07 -29.97 -49.26
N HIS A 38 -4.03 -30.51 -48.49
CA HIS A 38 -4.17 -30.20 -47.06
C HIS A 38 -3.00 -30.75 -46.22
N ARG A 39 -2.54 -29.97 -45.23
CA ARG A 39 -1.44 -30.32 -44.31
C ARG A 39 -1.77 -31.54 -43.45
N ARG A 40 -0.79 -32.41 -43.28
CA ARG A 40 -0.83 -33.62 -42.44
C ARG A 40 0.37 -33.63 -41.52
N TYR A 41 0.10 -33.85 -40.24
CA TYR A 41 1.10 -33.90 -39.19
C TYR A 41 1.20 -35.33 -38.67
N ASP A 42 2.41 -35.82 -38.46
CA ASP A 42 2.63 -37.13 -37.85
C ASP A 42 2.85 -37.03 -36.34
N ASP A 43 3.18 -38.15 -35.69
CA ASP A 43 3.41 -38.17 -34.25
C ASP A 43 4.67 -37.36 -33.85
N GLY A 44 5.70 -37.32 -34.70
CA GLY A 44 6.92 -36.53 -34.45
C GLY A 44 6.66 -35.03 -34.54
N ASP A 45 5.79 -34.61 -35.44
CA ASP A 45 5.31 -33.22 -35.50
C ASP A 45 4.55 -32.82 -34.23
N LEU A 46 3.77 -33.76 -33.66
CA LEU A 46 3.04 -33.53 -32.41
C LEU A 46 3.99 -33.41 -31.21
N ASP A 47 5.03 -34.25 -31.14
CA ASP A 47 6.05 -34.16 -30.09
C ASP A 47 6.79 -32.81 -30.16
N ARG A 48 7.11 -32.34 -31.36
CA ARG A 48 7.70 -31.01 -31.57
C ARG A 48 6.73 -29.89 -31.18
N LEU A 49 5.46 -30.01 -31.57
CA LEU A 49 4.42 -29.04 -31.19
C LEU A 49 4.27 -28.96 -29.66
N GLN A 50 4.31 -30.08 -28.95
CA GLN A 50 4.25 -30.10 -27.49
C GLN A 50 5.40 -29.31 -26.86
N GLN A 51 6.62 -29.47 -27.36
CA GLN A 51 7.79 -28.72 -26.89
C GLN A 51 7.67 -27.21 -27.18
N ILE A 52 7.18 -26.84 -28.37
CA ILE A 52 6.92 -25.44 -28.72
C ILE A 52 5.93 -24.81 -27.75
N LEU A 53 4.85 -25.52 -27.42
CA LEU A 53 3.83 -25.02 -26.49
C LEU A 53 4.37 -24.85 -25.08
N PHE A 54 5.18 -25.79 -24.60
CA PHE A 54 5.85 -25.71 -23.30
C PHE A 54 6.72 -24.45 -23.17
N TYR A 55 7.63 -24.20 -24.12
CA TYR A 55 8.47 -23.00 -24.07
C TYR A 55 7.68 -21.71 -24.27
N ARG A 56 6.62 -21.74 -25.07
CA ARG A 56 5.71 -20.60 -25.22
C ARG A 56 4.99 -20.28 -23.91
N GLU A 57 4.58 -21.30 -23.15
CA GLU A 57 3.95 -21.11 -21.84
C GLU A 57 4.92 -20.47 -20.83
N LEU A 58 6.21 -20.80 -20.92
CA LEU A 58 7.29 -20.14 -20.18
C LEU A 58 7.64 -18.73 -20.71
N GLY A 59 6.94 -18.29 -21.76
CA GLY A 59 7.04 -16.96 -22.36
C GLY A 59 8.26 -16.74 -23.25
N PHE A 60 8.90 -17.80 -23.75
CA PHE A 60 9.96 -17.65 -24.74
C PHE A 60 9.40 -17.12 -26.07
N PRO A 61 10.13 -16.23 -26.76
CA PRO A 61 9.76 -15.79 -28.09
C PRO A 61 10.02 -16.90 -29.12
N LEU A 62 9.26 -16.91 -30.23
CA LEU A 62 9.22 -18.03 -31.18
C LEU A 62 10.57 -18.31 -31.87
N ASP A 63 11.37 -17.27 -32.06
CA ASP A 63 12.73 -17.35 -32.60
C ASP A 63 13.71 -18.04 -31.64
N GLU A 64 13.63 -17.75 -30.34
CA GLU A 64 14.42 -18.47 -29.32
C GLU A 64 13.98 -19.94 -29.20
N ILE A 65 12.68 -20.22 -29.35
CA ILE A 65 12.17 -21.61 -29.36
C ILE A 65 12.73 -22.37 -30.56
N ALA A 66 12.79 -21.75 -31.75
CA ALA A 66 13.39 -22.40 -32.92
C ALA A 66 14.85 -22.77 -32.65
N VAL A 67 15.66 -21.85 -32.10
CA VAL A 67 17.06 -22.12 -31.74
C VAL A 67 17.18 -23.28 -30.75
N LEU A 68 16.34 -23.30 -29.71
CA LEU A 68 16.34 -24.35 -28.69
C LEU A 68 16.02 -25.75 -29.23
N LEU A 69 15.17 -25.83 -30.26
CA LEU A 69 14.74 -27.11 -30.83
C LEU A 69 15.61 -27.56 -32.01
N ASP A 70 16.24 -26.63 -32.72
CA ASP A 70 16.96 -26.92 -33.98
C ASP A 70 18.48 -26.91 -33.85
N ASP A 71 19.06 -26.26 -32.83
CA ASP A 71 20.51 -26.25 -32.60
C ASP A 71 20.93 -27.34 -31.59
N PRO A 72 21.64 -28.40 -32.02
CA PRO A 72 22.13 -29.45 -31.12
C PRO A 72 23.15 -28.97 -30.07
N ARG A 73 23.70 -27.76 -30.24
CA ARG A 73 24.65 -27.14 -29.32
C ARG A 73 23.97 -26.25 -28.29
N ALA A 74 22.68 -25.96 -28.45
CA ALA A 74 21.93 -25.21 -27.45
C ALA A 74 21.91 -26.00 -26.13
N ASP A 75 22.08 -25.30 -25.00
CA ASP A 75 21.86 -25.86 -23.67
C ASP A 75 20.48 -25.39 -23.16
N PRO A 76 19.44 -26.24 -23.21
CA PRO A 76 18.11 -25.87 -22.71
C PRO A 76 18.12 -25.41 -21.24
N GLN A 77 19.03 -25.92 -20.41
CA GLN A 77 19.11 -25.50 -19.01
C GLN A 77 19.65 -24.08 -18.88
N GLU A 78 20.64 -23.70 -19.69
CA GLU A 78 21.18 -22.34 -19.70
C GLU A 78 20.11 -21.31 -20.11
N HIS A 79 19.35 -21.61 -21.16
CA HIS A 79 18.25 -20.76 -21.62
C HIS A 79 17.14 -20.62 -20.56
N LEU A 80 16.78 -21.72 -19.88
CA LEU A 80 15.81 -21.68 -18.77
C LEU A 80 16.34 -20.83 -17.60
N ARG A 81 17.63 -20.94 -17.22
CA ARG A 81 18.23 -20.10 -16.17
C ARG A 81 18.22 -18.62 -16.58
N ARG A 82 18.55 -18.30 -17.83
CA ARG A 82 18.52 -16.93 -18.36
C ARG A 82 17.10 -16.37 -18.32
N ARG A 83 16.11 -17.15 -18.76
CA ARG A 83 14.69 -16.76 -18.71
C ARG A 83 14.21 -16.54 -17.28
N HIS A 84 14.54 -17.45 -16.37
CA HIS A 84 14.22 -17.32 -14.95
C HIS A 84 14.77 -16.02 -14.36
N ARG A 85 16.03 -15.68 -14.66
CA ARG A 85 16.65 -14.42 -14.23
C ARG A 85 15.89 -13.20 -14.74
N LEU A 86 15.59 -13.14 -16.05
CA LEU A 86 14.84 -12.04 -16.64
C LEU A 86 13.44 -11.87 -16.01
N LEU A 87 12.74 -12.97 -15.75
CA LEU A 87 11.44 -12.95 -15.07
C LEU A 87 11.57 -12.48 -13.62
N SER A 88 12.61 -12.93 -12.91
CA SER A 88 12.88 -12.52 -11.52
C SER A 88 13.17 -11.03 -11.42
N ASP A 89 13.99 -10.49 -12.33
CA ASP A 89 14.30 -9.06 -12.39
C ASP A 89 13.04 -8.24 -12.66
N ARG A 90 12.18 -8.71 -13.58
CA ARG A 90 10.90 -8.05 -13.87
C ARG A 90 9.94 -8.12 -12.68
N ILE A 91 9.89 -9.23 -11.95
CA ILE A 91 9.09 -9.35 -10.72
C ILE A 91 9.59 -8.35 -9.67
N ALA A 92 10.90 -8.24 -9.47
CA ALA A 92 11.48 -7.29 -8.53
C ALA A 92 11.14 -5.84 -8.90
N GLU A 93 11.19 -5.51 -10.20
CA GLU A 93 10.78 -4.19 -10.71
C GLU A 93 9.29 -3.91 -10.48
N LEU A 94 8.42 -4.87 -10.79
CA LEU A 94 6.98 -4.76 -10.57
C LEU A 94 6.62 -4.62 -9.09
N ARG A 95 7.32 -5.34 -8.21
CA ARG A 95 7.16 -5.18 -6.75
C ARG A 95 7.53 -3.78 -6.29
N ARG A 96 8.71 -3.26 -6.70
CA ARG A 96 9.11 -1.88 -6.38
C ARG A 96 8.09 -0.85 -6.87
N MET A 97 7.52 -1.06 -8.06
CA MET A 97 6.46 -0.18 -8.57
C MET A 97 5.17 -0.29 -7.75
N ALA A 98 4.76 -1.50 -7.38
CA ALA A 98 3.60 -1.71 -6.52
C ALA A 98 3.79 -1.05 -5.15
N ASP A 99 4.95 -1.22 -4.52
CA ASP A 99 5.28 -0.58 -3.23
C ASP A 99 5.26 0.95 -3.34
N ALA A 100 5.77 1.51 -4.44
CA ALA A 100 5.72 2.95 -4.70
C ALA A 100 4.29 3.47 -4.92
N VAL A 101 3.43 2.69 -5.58
CA VAL A 101 2.01 3.00 -5.73
C VAL A 101 1.31 2.94 -4.38
N GLU A 102 1.59 1.93 -3.55
CA GLU A 102 1.06 1.82 -2.19
C GLU A 102 1.47 3.03 -1.35
N THR A 103 2.76 3.39 -1.38
CA THR A 103 3.25 4.60 -0.69
C THR A 103 2.57 5.87 -1.20
N ALA A 104 2.33 5.99 -2.51
CA ALA A 104 1.61 7.12 -3.09
C ALA A 104 0.11 7.13 -2.74
N MET A 105 -0.51 5.96 -2.59
CA MET A 105 -1.91 5.81 -2.16
C MET A 105 -2.06 6.13 -0.67
N GLU A 106 -1.14 5.67 0.17
CA GLU A 106 -1.12 5.93 1.61
C GLU A 106 -0.79 7.40 1.92
N ALA A 107 0.17 7.99 1.20
CA ALA A 107 0.44 9.44 1.26
C ALA A 107 -0.78 10.29 0.91
N ARG A 108 -1.69 9.78 0.06
CA ARG A 108 -2.97 10.44 -0.26
C ARG A 108 -4.07 10.14 0.75
N LYS A 109 -4.05 8.98 1.42
CA LYS A 109 -5.08 8.58 2.39
C LYS A 109 -5.05 9.39 3.69
N MET A 110 -3.87 9.88 4.10
CA MET A 110 -3.74 10.71 5.31
C MET A 110 -3.91 12.23 5.04
N GLY A 111 -4.15 12.65 3.80
CA GLY A 111 -4.20 14.08 3.46
C GLY A 111 -2.88 14.82 3.75
N ILE A 112 -1.79 14.16 4.12
CA ILE A 112 -0.53 14.84 4.43
C ILE A 112 0.24 15.04 3.13
N ASN A 113 0.05 16.20 2.49
CA ASN A 113 0.80 16.65 1.30
C ASN A 113 2.23 17.13 1.68
N LEU A 114 3.03 16.29 2.32
CA LEU A 114 4.44 16.58 2.65
C LEU A 114 5.38 15.58 1.97
N THR A 115 6.54 16.04 1.51
CA THR A 115 7.60 15.14 1.02
C THR A 115 8.17 14.28 2.16
N PRO A 116 8.84 13.16 1.88
CA PRO A 116 9.52 12.38 2.92
C PRO A 116 10.50 13.20 3.76
N GLU A 117 11.27 14.13 3.16
CA GLU A 117 12.15 15.03 3.93
C GLU A 117 11.36 15.98 4.83
N GLU A 118 10.24 16.52 4.34
CA GLU A 118 9.39 17.40 5.13
C GLU A 118 8.68 16.67 6.27
N LYS A 119 8.27 15.41 6.05
CA LYS A 119 7.73 14.56 7.12
C LYS A 119 8.77 14.32 8.20
N PHE A 120 10.02 14.06 7.84
CA PHE A 120 11.10 13.90 8.82
C PHE A 120 11.42 15.20 9.57
N GLU A 121 11.43 16.35 8.88
CA GLU A 121 11.63 17.64 9.54
C GLU A 121 10.48 18.03 10.50
N VAL A 122 9.25 17.64 10.15
CA VAL A 122 8.06 17.96 10.93
C VAL A 122 7.88 16.92 12.03
N PHE A 123 7.65 15.66 11.72
CA PHE A 123 7.30 14.62 12.68
C PHE A 123 8.50 13.90 13.30
N GLY A 124 9.73 14.23 12.88
CA GLY A 124 10.95 13.56 13.34
C GLY A 124 11.02 12.12 12.85
N GLY A 125 11.40 11.20 13.73
CA GLY A 125 11.41 9.76 13.47
C GLY A 125 10.09 9.04 13.73
N LYS A 126 9.01 9.76 14.06
CA LYS A 126 7.68 9.18 14.28
C LYS A 126 6.89 9.28 12.98
N ASP A 127 6.49 8.14 12.43
CA ASP A 127 5.74 8.10 11.19
C ASP A 127 4.25 8.35 11.47
N PRO A 128 3.67 9.48 11.04
CA PRO A 128 2.24 9.73 11.21
C PRO A 128 1.37 8.70 10.47
N GLU A 129 1.94 7.91 9.54
CA GLU A 129 1.23 6.88 8.77
C GLU A 129 1.18 5.52 9.47
N GLU A 130 1.97 5.29 10.53
CA GLU A 130 2.04 4.01 11.26
C GLU A 130 0.67 3.54 11.79
N HIS A 131 -0.30 4.46 11.91
CA HIS A 131 -1.62 4.19 12.46
C HIS A 131 -2.78 4.57 11.53
N ALA A 132 -2.49 4.86 10.25
CA ALA A 132 -3.48 5.28 9.25
C ALA A 132 -4.62 4.25 9.09
N GLU A 133 -4.27 2.98 8.86
CA GLU A 133 -5.25 1.93 8.62
C GLU A 133 -6.15 1.66 9.83
N GLU A 134 -5.59 1.81 11.05
CA GLU A 134 -6.37 1.60 12.26
C GLU A 134 -7.35 2.75 12.50
N ALA A 135 -6.90 3.98 12.25
CA ALA A 135 -7.76 5.15 12.31
C ALA A 135 -8.91 5.05 11.29
N GLU A 136 -8.63 4.57 10.07
CA GLU A 136 -9.66 4.29 9.05
C GLU A 136 -10.62 3.18 9.51
N ARG A 137 -10.12 2.07 10.06
CA ARG A 137 -11.00 0.98 10.55
C ARG A 137 -11.92 1.43 11.70
N ARG A 138 -11.41 2.25 12.63
CA ARG A 138 -12.16 2.69 13.82
C ARG A 138 -13.08 3.88 13.53
N TRP A 139 -12.64 4.82 12.70
CA TRP A 139 -13.31 6.11 12.53
C TRP A 139 -13.61 6.47 11.07
N GLY A 140 -13.23 5.65 10.09
CA GLY A 140 -13.40 5.92 8.66
C GLY A 140 -14.85 6.17 8.23
N GLY A 141 -15.82 5.64 8.98
CA GLY A 141 -17.25 5.88 8.76
C GLY A 141 -17.82 7.16 9.39
N THR A 142 -16.99 8.00 10.02
CA THR A 142 -17.43 9.21 10.73
C THR A 142 -17.20 10.49 9.91
N ASP A 143 -18.11 11.46 10.05
CA ASP A 143 -17.96 12.77 9.42
C ASP A 143 -16.72 13.52 9.94
N ALA A 144 -16.36 13.32 11.21
CA ALA A 144 -15.17 13.88 11.83
C ALA A 144 -13.87 13.38 11.17
N TYR A 145 -13.76 12.09 10.90
CA TYR A 145 -12.63 11.54 10.17
C TYR A 145 -12.56 12.08 8.74
N ALA A 146 -13.69 12.10 8.03
CA ALA A 146 -13.75 12.64 6.68
C ALA A 146 -13.39 14.13 6.63
N GLU A 147 -13.76 14.92 7.64
CA GLU A 147 -13.38 16.32 7.76
C GLU A 147 -11.89 16.50 8.05
N SER A 148 -11.35 15.71 8.99
CA SER A 148 -9.92 15.69 9.30
C SER A 148 -9.09 15.48 8.04
N GLN A 149 -9.45 14.49 7.22
CA GLN A 149 -8.74 14.20 5.99
C GLN A 149 -8.86 15.35 4.97
N ARG A 150 -10.02 16.00 4.87
CA ARG A 150 -10.21 17.17 3.99
C ARG A 150 -9.39 18.39 4.42
N ARG A 151 -9.23 18.61 5.73
CA ARG A 151 -8.45 19.73 6.27
C ARG A 151 -6.95 19.45 6.16
N ALA A 152 -6.50 18.28 6.59
CA ALA A 152 -5.11 17.83 6.48
C ALA A 152 -4.59 17.94 5.05
N ALA A 153 -5.40 17.54 4.06
CA ALA A 153 -5.12 17.65 2.61
C ALA A 153 -4.69 19.05 2.13
N ARG A 154 -5.03 20.10 2.89
CA ARG A 154 -4.72 21.50 2.55
C ARG A 154 -3.55 22.07 3.33
N TYR A 155 -3.02 21.35 4.32
CA TYR A 155 -1.97 21.85 5.18
C TYR A 155 -0.60 21.81 4.50
N THR A 156 0.06 22.95 4.58
CA THR A 156 1.46 23.14 4.17
C THR A 156 2.40 22.74 5.29
N LYS A 157 3.69 22.63 4.98
CA LYS A 157 4.76 22.44 5.97
C LYS A 157 4.69 23.45 7.12
N ASP A 158 4.42 24.71 6.82
CA ASP A 158 4.34 25.76 7.84
C ASP A 158 3.11 25.61 8.73
N ASP A 159 2.00 25.09 8.19
CA ASP A 159 0.80 24.76 8.97
C ASP A 159 1.10 23.65 9.98
N TRP A 160 1.79 22.59 9.55
CA TRP A 160 2.22 21.51 10.45
C TRP A 160 3.21 21.97 11.51
N LYS A 161 4.19 22.82 11.13
CA LYS A 161 5.11 23.43 12.10
C LYS A 161 4.39 24.28 13.14
N ARG A 162 3.39 25.06 12.72
CA ARG A 162 2.58 25.86 13.64
C ARG A 162 1.75 24.98 14.56
N MET A 163 1.13 23.92 14.04
CA MET A 163 0.40 22.94 14.86
C MET A 163 1.29 22.32 15.94
N GLN A 164 2.52 21.90 15.59
CA GLN A 164 3.45 21.35 16.57
C GLN A 164 3.95 22.38 17.59
N ALA A 165 4.18 23.62 17.18
CA ALA A 165 4.53 24.69 18.11
C ALA A 165 3.42 24.90 19.15
N GLU A 166 2.15 24.90 18.71
CA GLU A 166 0.99 25.00 19.61
C GLU A 166 0.92 23.80 20.58
N VAL A 167 1.15 22.57 20.11
CA VAL A 167 1.19 21.38 20.98
C VAL A 167 2.35 21.44 21.98
N THR A 168 3.51 21.92 21.55
CA THR A 168 4.70 22.06 22.40
C THR A 168 4.49 23.09 23.49
N GLU A 169 3.92 24.25 23.14
CA GLU A 169 3.57 25.31 24.09
C GLU A 169 2.52 24.82 25.10
N TRP A 170 1.48 24.14 24.61
CA TRP A 170 0.45 23.53 25.46
C TRP A 170 1.03 22.48 26.41
N GLY A 171 1.91 21.60 25.92
CA GLY A 171 2.56 20.57 26.72
C GLY A 171 3.42 21.16 27.83
N ALA A 172 4.19 22.22 27.54
CA ALA A 172 4.98 22.94 28.54
C ALA A 172 4.09 23.64 29.60
N ALA A 173 2.96 24.22 29.19
CA ALA A 173 2.01 24.82 30.11
C ALA A 173 1.37 23.77 31.05
N TYR A 174 1.07 22.58 30.52
CA TYR A 174 0.50 21.49 31.30
C TYR A 174 1.53 20.87 32.26
N ASP A 175 2.78 20.69 31.83
CA ASP A 175 3.87 20.24 32.70
C ASP A 175 4.05 21.19 33.89
N ALA A 176 4.07 22.50 33.65
CA ALA A 176 4.15 23.52 34.70
C ALA A 176 2.93 23.49 35.66
N LEU A 177 1.73 23.19 35.15
CA LEU A 177 0.53 23.03 35.96
C LEU A 177 0.65 21.83 36.91
N MET A 178 1.11 20.68 36.39
CA MET A 178 1.28 19.48 37.19
C MET A 178 2.43 19.60 38.19
N GLU A 179 3.51 20.29 37.84
CA GLU A 179 4.62 20.57 38.75
C GLU A 179 4.18 21.48 39.91
N ALA A 180 3.25 22.41 39.67
CA ALA A 180 2.62 23.22 40.71
C ALA A 180 1.63 22.44 41.60
N GLY A 181 1.34 21.17 41.26
CA GLY A 181 0.42 20.31 42.02
C GLY A 181 -1.05 20.72 41.89
N GLU A 182 -1.43 21.42 40.82
CA GLU A 182 -2.82 21.81 40.62
C GLU A 182 -3.71 20.62 40.27
N PRO A 183 -4.94 20.54 40.82
CA PRO A 183 -5.83 19.43 40.54
C PRO A 183 -6.39 19.50 39.12
N ALA A 184 -6.69 18.33 38.54
CA ALA A 184 -7.32 18.23 37.22
C ALA A 184 -8.67 18.93 37.11
N THR A 185 -9.38 19.11 38.23
CA THR A 185 -10.66 19.84 38.31
C THR A 185 -10.49 21.34 38.58
N GLY A 186 -9.24 21.83 38.64
CA GLY A 186 -8.93 23.25 38.84
C GLY A 186 -9.19 24.07 37.58
N GLU A 187 -9.43 25.37 37.75
CA GLU A 187 -9.73 26.31 36.66
C GLU A 187 -8.67 26.26 35.55
N ARG A 188 -7.39 26.35 35.93
CA ARG A 188 -6.27 26.30 34.97
C ARG A 188 -6.18 24.97 34.22
N ALA A 189 -6.55 23.85 34.84
CA ALA A 189 -6.53 22.54 34.19
C ALA A 189 -7.68 22.42 33.17
N MET A 190 -8.86 22.96 33.52
CA MET A 190 -9.99 23.03 32.61
C MET A 190 -9.74 23.98 31.45
N GLU A 191 -9.10 25.13 31.67
CA GLU A 191 -8.66 26.06 30.61
C GLU A 191 -7.71 25.38 29.62
N LEU A 192 -6.73 24.60 30.10
CA LEU A 192 -5.83 23.85 29.23
C LEU A 192 -6.53 22.69 28.51
N ALA A 193 -7.51 22.06 29.15
CA ALA A 193 -8.35 21.05 28.49
C ALA A 193 -9.18 21.70 27.38
N GLU A 194 -9.75 22.88 27.60
CA GLU A 194 -10.49 23.63 26.59
C GLU A 194 -9.58 24.09 25.45
N ALA A 195 -8.39 24.59 25.75
CA ALA A 195 -7.38 24.92 24.74
C ALA A 195 -7.03 23.70 23.88
N HIS A 196 -6.91 22.51 24.49
CA HIS A 196 -6.70 21.25 23.77
C HIS A 196 -7.90 20.89 22.87
N ARG A 197 -9.14 21.07 23.35
CA ARG A 197 -10.35 20.85 22.54
C ARG A 197 -10.39 21.77 21.32
N LEU A 198 -10.10 23.06 21.53
CA LEU A 198 -10.09 24.08 20.48
C LEU A 198 -8.95 23.85 19.49
N HIS A 199 -7.80 23.36 19.94
CA HIS A 199 -6.71 22.95 19.06
C HIS A 199 -7.15 21.81 18.13
N ILE A 200 -7.80 20.77 18.66
CA ILE A 200 -8.39 19.69 17.84
C ILE A 200 -9.44 20.27 16.87
N GLY A 201 -10.32 21.13 17.40
CA GLY A 201 -11.34 21.88 16.67
C GLY A 201 -10.82 22.63 15.45
N LYS A 202 -9.68 23.30 15.63
CA LYS A 202 -9.01 24.12 14.63
C LYS A 202 -8.38 23.26 13.52
N TRP A 203 -7.69 22.19 13.90
CA TRP A 203 -6.79 21.46 13.00
C TRP A 203 -7.37 20.19 12.39
N PHE A 204 -8.39 19.57 12.99
CA PHE A 204 -8.86 18.27 12.52
C PHE A 204 -10.36 18.29 12.18
N TYR A 205 -11.22 18.52 13.16
CA TYR A 205 -12.67 18.48 12.99
C TYR A 205 -13.34 19.22 14.13
N GLU A 206 -14.61 19.60 13.97
CA GLU A 206 -15.37 20.19 15.07
C GLU A 206 -15.47 19.21 16.25
N CYS A 207 -14.74 19.49 17.33
CA CYS A 207 -14.64 18.62 18.50
C CYS A 207 -15.61 19.10 19.57
N SER A 208 -16.79 18.48 19.65
CA SER A 208 -17.75 18.76 20.73
C SER A 208 -17.19 18.34 22.10
N ALA A 209 -17.78 18.85 23.19
CA ALA A 209 -17.40 18.42 24.54
C ALA A 209 -17.56 16.91 24.74
N GLU A 210 -18.63 16.32 24.22
CA GLU A 210 -18.86 14.87 24.25
C GLU A 210 -17.77 14.08 23.50
N MET A 211 -17.41 14.51 22.29
CA MET A 211 -16.33 13.90 21.52
C MET A 211 -15.01 14.00 22.27
N HIS A 212 -14.73 15.15 22.89
CA HIS A 212 -13.51 15.37 23.64
C HIS A 212 -13.40 14.45 24.86
N ARG A 213 -14.51 14.19 25.58
CA ARG A 213 -14.56 13.18 26.64
C ARG A 213 -14.25 11.78 26.12
N GLY A 214 -14.84 11.41 24.98
CA GLY A 214 -14.54 10.13 24.32
C GLY A 214 -13.05 9.97 23.97
N LEU A 215 -12.40 11.05 23.52
CA LEU A 215 -10.95 11.07 23.29
C LEU A 215 -10.16 10.92 24.60
N GLY A 216 -10.59 11.59 25.68
CA GLY A 216 -9.98 11.47 27.00
C GLY A 216 -9.94 10.04 27.52
N GLU A 217 -11.04 9.29 27.39
CA GLU A 217 -11.08 7.86 27.73
C GLU A 217 -10.11 7.02 26.90
N MET A 218 -9.99 7.34 25.61
CA MET A 218 -9.10 6.66 24.68
C MET A 218 -7.62 6.93 24.98
N TYR A 219 -7.28 8.14 25.43
CA TYR A 219 -5.91 8.49 25.84
C TYR A 219 -5.40 7.67 27.03
N VAL A 220 -6.31 7.22 27.89
CA VAL A 220 -5.97 6.36 29.03
C VAL A 220 -6.07 4.88 28.62
N SER A 221 -7.10 4.47 27.89
CA SER A 221 -7.34 3.05 27.59
C SER A 221 -6.41 2.45 26.52
N ASP A 222 -5.86 3.25 25.61
CA ASP A 222 -4.90 2.80 24.60
C ASP A 222 -3.46 3.14 25.02
N GLU A 223 -2.63 2.10 25.23
CA GLU A 223 -1.25 2.25 25.73
C GLU A 223 -0.39 3.19 24.88
N ARG A 224 -0.66 3.30 23.57
CA ARG A 224 0.12 4.16 22.67
C ARG A 224 -0.15 5.64 22.92
N PHE A 225 -1.42 6.00 23.05
CA PHE A 225 -1.81 7.37 23.37
C PHE A 225 -1.37 7.72 24.79
N ARG A 226 -1.53 6.79 25.74
CA ARG A 226 -1.02 6.97 27.09
C ARG A 226 0.48 7.26 27.08
N ALA A 227 1.28 6.45 26.37
CA ALA A 227 2.72 6.63 26.26
C ALA A 227 3.09 7.97 25.62
N PHE A 228 2.32 8.48 24.65
CA PHE A 228 2.55 9.80 24.07
C PHE A 228 2.42 10.91 25.13
N TYR A 229 1.29 10.97 25.84
CA TYR A 229 1.10 12.00 26.87
C TYR A 229 2.06 11.83 28.03
N ASP A 230 2.28 10.60 28.50
CA ASP A 230 3.20 10.32 29.60
C ASP A 230 4.67 10.57 29.23
N SER A 231 5.02 10.58 27.93
CA SER A 231 6.35 10.99 27.48
C SER A 231 6.61 12.49 27.65
N MET A 232 5.56 13.31 27.69
CA MET A 232 5.68 14.74 28.02
C MET A 232 5.81 14.92 29.54
N ARG A 233 4.95 14.27 30.31
CA ARG A 233 4.99 14.26 31.77
C ARG A 233 4.34 12.98 32.29
N PRO A 234 5.02 12.15 33.10
CA PRO A 234 4.40 10.95 33.66
C PRO A 234 3.09 11.25 34.40
N GLY A 235 2.02 10.54 34.04
CA GLY A 235 0.67 10.73 34.62
C GLY A 235 -0.17 11.80 33.92
N LEU A 236 0.36 12.44 32.87
CA LEU A 236 -0.36 13.46 32.11
C LEU A 236 -1.62 12.90 31.46
N ALA A 237 -1.60 11.66 30.94
CA ALA A 237 -2.76 11.07 30.29
C ALA A 237 -3.99 11.00 31.23
N GLU A 238 -3.78 10.54 32.46
CA GLU A 238 -4.82 10.42 33.48
C GLU A 238 -5.29 11.79 33.96
N HIS A 239 -4.36 12.71 34.19
CA HIS A 239 -4.68 14.07 34.63
C HIS A 239 -5.49 14.83 33.57
N LEU A 240 -5.10 14.70 32.30
CA LEU A 240 -5.79 15.30 31.18
C LEU A 240 -7.21 14.74 31.03
N ARG A 241 -7.39 13.41 31.07
CA ARG A 241 -8.72 12.79 31.01
C ARG A 241 -9.66 13.34 32.09
N ALA A 242 -9.17 13.49 33.32
CA ALA A 242 -9.95 14.08 34.41
C ALA A 242 -10.27 15.56 34.18
N ALA A 243 -9.34 16.34 33.62
CA ALA A 243 -9.56 17.76 33.30
C ALA A 243 -10.56 17.94 32.15
N ILE A 244 -10.52 17.07 31.14
CA ILE A 244 -11.50 17.02 30.04
C ILE A 244 -12.90 16.75 30.58
N ASP A 245 -13.03 15.75 31.45
CA ASP A 245 -14.31 15.40 32.08
C ASP A 245 -14.88 16.56 32.90
N ALA A 246 -14.03 17.27 33.65
CA ALA A 246 -14.43 18.43 34.45
C ALA A 246 -14.84 19.61 33.56
N ASN A 247 -14.05 19.93 32.54
CA ASN A 247 -14.34 21.02 31.59
C ASN A 247 -15.67 20.78 30.85
N ALA A 248 -15.92 19.54 30.38
CA ALA A 248 -17.15 19.21 29.69
C ALA A 248 -18.40 19.40 30.56
N GLN A 249 -18.31 19.08 31.86
CA GLN A 249 -19.41 19.31 32.82
C GLN A 249 -19.71 20.80 33.06
N CYS A 250 -18.74 21.70 32.82
CA CYS A 250 -18.95 23.14 32.93
C CYS A 250 -19.54 23.77 31.65
N LEU A 251 -19.45 23.07 30.51
CA LEU A 251 -19.96 23.53 29.23
C LEU A 251 -21.41 23.07 28.95
N GLU A 252 -21.92 22.11 29.74
CA GLU A 252 -23.31 21.62 29.74
C GLU A 252 -24.21 22.46 30.67
#